data_AF-A0AAW1WE69-F1
#
_entry.id   AF-A0AAW1WE69-F1
#
_cell.length_a   1.000
_cell.length_b   1.000
_cell.length_c   1.000
_cell.angle_alpha   90.00
_cell.angle_beta   90.00
_cell.angle_gamma   90.00
#
_symmetry.space_group_name_H-M   'P 1'
#
loop_
_entity.id
_entity.type
_entity.pdbx_description
1 polymer ?
#
loop_
_entity_poly.entity_id
_entity_poly.type
_entity_poly.pdbx_seq_one_letter_code
_entity_poly.pdbx_strand_id
1 'polypeptide(L)'
;MKGLFIKPKPRTPADVVRQTHDLLIYADSCESKREEKMAELSKNMRELKCILFGNSESDSEPVSEACAQLTQEFFRENTLRLLIMCVPKLNLEARKDATLVVAILQRQRVHSKLIASDYLEANLDLIDVLIQGYGDKEMALHYGAMLRGCIRHQCVARYVLESEHMNKFFDYIQLPNFDIAADAAETFKELMTRHKSMVADFLSNNYDWFFAEYNSKLLESSKYITRRQAVRLLGDILLHSSNSAVMTRYVSSRNNLRILMNLLIESSKSIQIEALHVFKLFAANQNNKPADIVGILVANRSKLLQLFADFKIDREDEQFESDKAQVVREIAALEPKLELS
;
A
#
# COMPACT_ATOMS: atom_id res chain seq x y z
N MET A 1 46.09 24.01 37.87
CA MET A 1 45.18 22.84 37.92
C MET A 1 44.51 22.72 36.56
N LYS A 2 44.89 21.72 35.76
CA LYS A 2 44.23 21.45 34.47
C LYS A 2 42.91 20.76 34.78
N GLY A 3 41.79 21.41 34.46
CA GLY A 3 40.46 20.84 34.62
C GLY A 3 40.37 19.55 33.83
N LEU A 4 40.10 18.45 34.52
CA LEU A 4 39.71 17.18 33.92
C LEU A 4 38.36 17.39 33.23
N PHE A 5 38.40 17.61 31.92
CA PHE A 5 37.21 17.51 31.07
C PHE A 5 36.76 16.04 31.08
N ILE A 6 35.82 15.71 31.97
CA ILE A 6 35.11 14.44 31.95
C ILE A 6 34.28 14.47 30.65
N LYS A 7 34.72 13.72 29.63
CA LYS A 7 33.88 13.50 28.44
C LYS A 7 32.55 12.91 28.92
N PRO A 8 31.40 13.47 28.52
CA PRO A 8 30.11 12.90 28.91
C PRO A 8 30.05 11.44 28.45
N LYS A 9 29.60 10.56 29.35
CA LYS A 9 29.46 9.13 29.07
C LYS A 9 28.59 8.96 27.81
N PRO A 10 28.99 8.12 26.84
CA PRO A 10 28.15 7.86 25.68
C PRO A 10 26.79 7.34 26.16
N ARG A 11 25.70 7.96 25.67
CA ARG A 11 24.34 7.57 26.03
C ARG A 11 24.07 6.17 25.48
N THR A 12 23.45 5.33 26.30
CA THR A 12 23.02 4.01 25.82
C THR A 12 21.75 4.15 24.97
N PRO A 13 21.45 3.22 24.06
CA PRO A 13 20.21 3.27 23.29
C PRO A 13 18.95 3.38 24.16
N ALA A 14 18.93 2.72 25.32
CA ALA A 14 17.85 2.82 26.29
C ALA A 14 17.72 4.24 26.88
N ASP A 15 18.83 4.92 27.17
CA ASP A 15 18.79 6.30 27.68
C ASP A 15 18.24 7.28 26.64
N VAL A 16 18.58 7.06 25.36
CA VAL A 16 18.04 7.86 24.24
C VAL A 16 16.53 7.69 24.13
N VAL A 17 16.03 6.45 24.21
CA VAL A 17 14.59 6.17 24.16
C VAL A 17 13.87 6.83 25.33
N ARG A 18 14.35 6.62 26.57
CA ARG A 18 13.72 7.19 27.77
C ARG A 18 13.64 8.71 27.71
N GLN A 19 14.74 9.36 27.35
CA GLN A 19 14.75 10.82 27.21
C GLN A 19 13.83 11.30 26.07
N THR A 20 13.73 10.54 24.98
CA THR A 20 12.77 10.83 23.91
C THR A 20 11.34 10.74 24.40
N HIS A 21 11.01 9.66 25.12
CA HIS A 21 9.69 9.44 25.72
C HIS A 21 9.30 10.59 26.66
N ASP A 22 10.18 10.98 27.58
CA ASP A 22 9.92 12.07 28.53
C ASP A 22 9.69 13.41 27.82
N LEU A 23 10.45 13.69 26.75
CA LEU A 23 10.28 14.89 25.93
C LEU A 23 8.97 14.87 25.14
N LEU A 24 8.51 13.70 24.69
CA LEU A 24 7.23 13.55 24.01
C LEU A 24 6.06 13.79 24.97
N ILE A 25 6.11 13.27 26.20
CA ILE A 25 5.12 13.59 27.25
C ILE A 25 5.07 15.10 27.51
N TYR A 26 6.24 15.75 27.56
CA TYR A 26 6.30 17.18 27.77
C TYR A 26 5.70 17.97 26.61
N ALA A 27 6.03 17.60 25.38
CA ALA A 27 5.46 18.20 24.17
C ALA A 27 3.95 18.01 24.06
N ASP A 28 3.40 17.02 24.77
CA ASP A 28 1.96 16.81 24.85
C ASP A 28 1.24 17.67 25.88
N SER A 29 1.93 18.02 26.98
CA SER A 29 1.28 18.57 28.19
C SER A 29 1.59 20.04 28.52
N CYS A 30 2.69 20.63 28.03
CA CYS A 30 3.18 21.93 28.53
C CYS A 30 3.57 22.95 27.43
N GLU A 31 3.21 24.23 27.63
CA GLU A 31 3.62 25.34 26.75
C GLU A 31 4.91 26.06 27.19
N SER A 32 5.25 26.05 28.49
CA SER A 32 6.48 26.69 28.96
C SER A 32 7.72 25.99 28.40
N LYS A 33 8.81 26.71 28.08
CA LYS A 33 10.08 26.15 27.53
C LYS A 33 9.93 25.20 26.33
N ARG A 34 8.81 25.29 25.59
CA ARG A 34 8.50 24.40 24.47
C ARG A 34 9.60 24.41 23.41
N GLU A 35 10.13 25.56 23.03
CA GLU A 35 11.17 25.66 21.99
C GLU A 35 12.45 24.91 22.35
N GLU A 36 12.96 25.07 23.57
CA GLU A 36 14.16 24.38 24.07
C GLU A 36 13.95 22.86 24.05
N LYS A 37 12.79 22.41 24.55
CA LYS A 37 12.44 20.99 24.62
C LYS A 37 12.20 20.36 23.24
N MET A 38 11.63 21.12 22.30
CA MET A 38 11.45 20.69 20.92
C MET A 38 12.78 20.60 20.15
N ALA A 39 13.74 21.48 20.45
CA ALA A 39 15.10 21.38 19.91
C ALA A 39 15.82 20.14 20.47
N GLU A 40 15.68 19.86 21.77
CA GLU A 40 16.20 18.66 22.42
C GLU A 40 15.58 17.38 21.84
N LEU A 41 14.26 17.38 21.59
CA LEU A 41 13.54 16.27 20.97
C LEU A 41 14.02 16.02 19.54
N SER A 42 14.25 17.08 18.76
CA SER A 42 14.78 16.98 17.41
C SER A 42 16.19 16.37 17.39
N LYS A 43 17.04 16.72 18.38
CA LYS A 43 18.36 16.10 18.56
C LYS A 43 18.25 14.62 18.90
N ASN A 44 17.35 14.25 19.81
CA ASN A 44 17.12 12.85 20.16
C ASN A 44 16.58 12.03 18.99
N MET A 45 15.68 12.61 18.19
CA MET A 45 15.12 11.92 17.03
C MET A 45 16.18 11.64 15.96
N ARG A 46 17.11 12.57 15.76
CA ARG A 46 18.31 12.35 14.94
C ARG A 46 19.18 11.23 15.50
N GLU A 47 19.39 11.19 16.81
CA GLU A 47 20.21 10.15 17.45
C GLU A 47 19.57 8.75 17.35
N LEU A 48 18.25 8.64 17.53
CA LEU A 48 17.51 7.40 17.28
C LEU A 48 17.70 6.94 15.83
N LYS A 49 17.58 7.86 14.87
CA LYS A 49 17.84 7.57 13.45
C LYS A 49 19.27 7.08 13.24
N CYS A 50 20.27 7.75 13.81
CA CYS A 50 21.68 7.35 13.67
C CYS A 50 21.96 5.96 14.27
N ILE A 51 21.32 5.59 15.38
CA ILE A 51 21.46 4.24 15.95
C ILE A 51 20.86 3.19 14.99
N LEU A 52 19.72 3.49 14.38
CA LEU A 52 18.97 2.56 13.52
C LEU A 52 19.51 2.43 12.09
N PHE A 53 20.08 3.49 11.52
CA PHE A 53 20.57 3.52 10.13
C PHE A 53 22.10 3.54 10.01
N GLY A 54 22.81 3.73 11.12
CA GLY A 54 24.22 4.11 11.07
C GLY A 54 24.39 5.61 10.82
N ASN A 55 25.64 6.06 10.85
CA ASN A 55 25.98 7.45 10.59
C ASN A 55 26.71 7.56 9.25
N SER A 56 26.08 8.23 8.29
CA SER A 56 26.62 8.47 6.94
C SER A 56 27.88 9.32 6.94
N GLU A 57 28.12 10.11 8.00
CA GLU A 57 29.33 10.93 8.11
C GLU A 57 30.55 10.14 8.62
N SER A 58 30.34 8.97 9.24
CA SER A 58 31.41 8.16 9.84
C SER A 58 31.49 6.74 9.30
N ASP A 59 30.82 6.43 8.18
CA ASP A 59 30.74 5.10 7.56
C ASP A 59 30.47 3.94 8.54
N SER A 60 29.76 4.23 9.64
CA SER A 60 29.56 3.26 10.72
C SER A 60 28.24 2.53 10.51
N GLU A 61 28.31 1.22 10.30
CA GLU A 61 27.12 0.36 10.18
C GLU A 61 26.32 0.32 11.50
N PRO A 62 24.98 0.17 11.42
CA PRO A 62 24.14 0.05 12.61
C PRO A 62 24.49 -1.22 13.41
N VAL A 63 24.76 -1.04 14.69
CA VAL A 63 25.08 -2.16 15.59
C VAL A 63 23.80 -2.91 15.94
N SER A 64 23.73 -4.21 15.59
CA SER A 64 22.53 -5.04 15.75
C SER A 64 22.01 -5.08 17.19
N GLU A 65 22.90 -5.22 18.18
CA GLU A 65 22.51 -5.23 19.60
C GLU A 65 21.93 -3.88 20.05
N ALA A 66 22.51 -2.76 19.61
CA ALA A 66 22.00 -1.43 19.91
C ALA A 66 20.62 -1.18 19.27
N CYS A 67 20.43 -1.64 18.02
CA CYS A 67 19.13 -1.58 17.35
C CYS A 67 18.07 -2.41 18.09
N ALA A 68 18.43 -3.62 18.52
CA ALA A 68 17.53 -4.51 19.25
C ALA A 68 17.12 -3.91 20.60
N GLN A 69 18.09 -3.38 21.36
CA GLN A 69 17.85 -2.72 22.65
C GLN A 69 16.97 -1.47 22.49
N LEU A 70 17.28 -0.60 21.52
CA LEU A 70 16.45 0.58 21.20
C LEU A 70 15.02 0.16 20.88
N THR A 71 14.86 -0.83 20.00
CA THR A 71 13.54 -1.30 19.57
C THR A 71 12.73 -1.85 20.73
N GLN A 72 13.36 -2.64 21.61
CA GLN A 72 12.72 -3.21 22.78
C GLN A 72 12.20 -2.12 23.74
N GLU A 73 13.05 -1.16 24.11
CA GLU A 73 12.65 -0.10 25.03
C GLU A 73 11.61 0.83 24.39
N PHE A 74 11.72 1.12 23.10
CA PHE A 74 10.81 2.02 22.40
C PHE A 74 9.36 1.53 22.40
N PHE A 75 9.15 0.22 22.17
CA PHE A 75 7.81 -0.37 22.24
C PHE A 75 7.36 -0.61 23.69
N ARG A 76 8.28 -0.97 24.59
CA ARG A 76 7.98 -1.18 26.01
C ARG A 76 7.45 0.08 26.70
N GLU A 77 8.03 1.24 26.40
CA GLU A 77 7.63 2.53 26.98
C GLU A 77 6.45 3.17 26.25
N ASN A 78 5.81 2.52 25.26
CA ASN A 78 4.69 3.08 24.50
C ASN A 78 5.07 4.38 23.73
N THR A 79 6.36 4.54 23.42
CA THR A 79 6.92 5.73 22.76
C THR A 79 6.36 5.91 21.35
N LEU A 80 5.98 4.83 20.66
CA LEU A 80 5.36 4.91 19.33
C LEU A 80 4.07 5.74 19.35
N ARG A 81 3.20 5.49 20.33
CA ARG A 81 1.92 6.22 20.46
C ARG A 81 2.17 7.70 20.64
N LEU A 82 3.01 8.06 21.60
CA LEU A 82 3.33 9.45 21.89
C LEU A 82 3.98 10.13 20.67
N LEU A 83 4.87 9.43 19.97
CA LEU A 83 5.52 9.94 18.77
C LEU A 83 4.49 10.26 17.68
N ILE A 84 3.57 9.33 17.38
CA ILE A 84 2.51 9.51 16.37
C ILE A 84 1.65 10.75 16.69
N MET A 85 1.26 10.92 17.95
CA MET A 85 0.46 12.07 18.40
C MET A 85 1.24 13.39 18.36
N CYS A 86 2.55 13.34 18.54
CA CYS A 86 3.41 14.53 18.54
C CYS A 86 3.96 14.91 17.15
N VAL A 87 3.88 14.05 16.13
CA VAL A 87 4.39 14.36 14.76
C VAL A 87 3.96 15.76 14.27
N PRO A 88 2.68 16.18 14.39
CA PRO A 88 2.25 17.49 13.90
C PRO A 88 2.94 18.65 14.63
N LYS A 89 3.37 18.43 15.87
CA LYS A 89 4.06 19.43 16.70
C LYS A 89 5.54 19.57 16.35
N LEU A 90 6.14 18.58 15.67
CA LEU A 90 7.56 18.57 15.30
C LEU A 90 7.85 19.52 14.12
N ASN A 91 9.11 19.97 13.99
CA ASN A 91 9.57 20.65 12.78
C ASN A 91 9.77 19.65 11.62
N LEU A 92 9.94 20.17 10.40
CA LEU A 92 10.01 19.36 9.17
C LEU A 92 11.06 18.24 9.22
N GLU A 93 12.28 18.54 9.67
CA GLU A 93 13.36 17.55 9.72
C GLU A 93 13.09 16.48 10.78
N ALA A 94 12.57 16.85 11.95
CA ALA A 94 12.17 15.90 12.98
C ALA A 94 10.98 15.01 12.55
N ARG A 95 10.04 15.54 11.74
CA ARG A 95 8.95 14.74 11.14
C ARG A 95 9.51 13.66 10.20
N LYS A 96 10.49 14.02 9.35
CA LYS A 96 11.18 13.07 8.47
C LYS A 96 11.94 12.01 9.27
N ASP A 97 12.71 12.44 10.27
CA ASP A 97 13.46 11.52 11.14
C ASP A 97 12.53 10.56 11.87
N ALA A 98 11.44 11.06 12.46
CA ALA A 98 10.41 10.24 13.11
C ALA A 98 9.80 9.20 12.15
N THR A 99 9.50 9.60 10.91
CA THR A 99 8.95 8.70 9.89
C THR A 99 9.92 7.56 9.58
N LEU A 100 11.20 7.87 9.41
CA LEU A 100 12.24 6.88 9.14
C LEU A 100 12.47 5.93 10.33
N VAL A 101 12.52 6.49 11.55
CA VAL A 101 12.64 5.72 12.80
C VAL A 101 11.50 4.70 12.90
N VAL A 102 10.24 5.15 12.75
CA VAL A 102 9.08 4.26 12.79
C VAL A 102 9.18 3.20 11.68
N ALA A 103 9.49 3.58 10.45
CA ALA A 103 9.58 2.65 9.32
C ALA A 103 10.59 1.51 9.53
N ILE A 104 11.72 1.77 10.21
CA ILE A 104 12.71 0.75 10.55
C ILE A 104 12.28 -0.09 11.74
N LEU A 105 11.74 0.53 12.79
CA LEU A 105 11.26 -0.19 13.97
C LEU A 105 10.23 -1.27 13.62
N GLN A 106 9.38 -1.04 12.61
CA GLN A 106 8.43 -2.04 12.11
C GLN A 106 9.09 -3.30 11.52
N ARG A 107 10.37 -3.22 11.13
CA ARG A 107 11.12 -4.27 10.43
C ARG A 107 12.18 -4.93 11.33
N GLN A 108 12.51 -4.31 12.46
CA GLN A 108 13.55 -4.77 13.36
C GLN A 108 13.12 -6.03 14.10
N ARG A 109 14.02 -7.02 14.14
CA ARG A 109 13.83 -8.26 14.89
C ARG A 109 14.60 -8.19 16.21
N VAL A 110 13.92 -8.44 17.30
CA VAL A 110 14.50 -8.55 18.65
C VAL A 110 14.39 -10.02 19.06
N HIS A 111 15.53 -10.68 19.29
CA HIS A 111 15.59 -12.13 19.53
C HIS A 111 14.80 -12.94 18.48
N SER A 112 14.99 -12.58 17.19
CA SER A 112 14.28 -13.17 16.04
C SER A 112 12.77 -12.95 15.98
N LYS A 113 12.19 -12.11 16.85
CA LYS A 113 10.75 -11.76 16.86
C LYS A 113 10.51 -10.33 16.41
N LEU A 114 9.40 -10.10 15.71
CA LEU A 114 8.93 -8.76 15.34
C LEU A 114 8.04 -8.20 16.45
N ILE A 115 8.65 -7.64 17.50
CA ILE A 115 7.91 -7.13 18.67
C ILE A 115 6.95 -5.97 18.32
N ALA A 116 7.18 -5.30 17.19
CA ALA A 116 6.29 -4.28 16.65
C ALA A 116 4.88 -4.85 16.33
N SER A 117 4.80 -6.10 15.87
CA SER A 117 3.53 -6.77 15.59
C SER A 117 2.71 -6.94 16.86
N ASP A 118 3.33 -7.44 17.93
CA ASP A 118 2.66 -7.68 19.23
C ASP A 118 2.20 -6.36 19.85
N TYR A 119 3.02 -5.31 19.77
CA TYR A 119 2.65 -3.98 20.25
C TYR A 119 1.46 -3.40 19.47
N LEU A 120 1.47 -3.51 18.13
CA LEU A 120 0.41 -2.96 17.29
C LEU A 120 -0.91 -3.69 17.46
N GLU A 121 -0.89 -5.01 17.68
CA GLU A 121 -2.09 -5.78 18.00
C GLU A 121 -2.79 -5.28 19.27
N ALA A 122 -2.03 -4.82 20.27
CA ALA A 122 -2.57 -4.21 21.48
C ALA A 122 -2.94 -2.71 21.34
N ASN A 123 -2.62 -2.06 20.21
CA ASN A 123 -2.76 -0.61 20.01
C ASN A 123 -3.31 -0.26 18.61
N LEU A 124 -4.31 -1.01 18.13
CA LEU A 124 -4.87 -0.85 16.78
C LEU A 124 -5.51 0.52 16.53
N ASP A 125 -5.92 1.24 17.58
CA ASP A 125 -6.45 2.60 17.48
C ASP A 125 -5.43 3.59 16.89
N LEU A 126 -4.13 3.30 16.97
CA LEU A 126 -3.09 4.08 16.28
C LEU A 126 -3.25 4.05 14.76
N ILE A 127 -3.78 2.96 14.22
CA ILE A 127 -4.02 2.82 12.79
C ILE A 127 -5.12 3.78 12.34
N ASP A 128 -6.13 4.03 13.18
CA ASP A 128 -7.18 5.00 12.90
C ASP A 128 -6.61 6.41 12.75
N VAL A 129 -5.67 6.78 13.61
CA VAL A 129 -4.97 8.08 13.57
C VAL A 129 -4.16 8.21 12.29
N LEU A 130 -3.38 7.18 11.94
CA LEU A 130 -2.55 7.19 10.73
C LEU A 130 -3.38 7.29 9.45
N ILE A 131 -4.51 6.57 9.37
CA ILE A 131 -5.40 6.61 8.20
C ILE A 131 -6.10 7.97 8.09
N GLN A 132 -6.65 8.50 9.19
CA GLN A 132 -7.27 9.82 9.20
C GLN A 132 -6.27 10.93 8.84
N GLY A 133 -4.99 10.68 9.11
CA GLY A 133 -3.86 11.51 8.72
C GLY A 133 -3.78 11.90 7.24
N TYR A 134 -4.34 11.10 6.32
CA TYR A 134 -4.45 11.47 4.91
C TYR A 134 -5.30 12.74 4.67
N GLY A 135 -6.16 13.11 5.62
CA GLY A 135 -6.94 14.36 5.57
C GLY A 135 -6.12 15.62 5.83
N ASP A 136 -4.92 15.50 6.43
CA ASP A 136 -4.03 16.61 6.69
C ASP A 136 -2.91 16.66 5.64
N LYS A 137 -2.88 17.71 4.83
CA LYS A 137 -1.93 17.86 3.72
C LYS A 137 -0.47 17.90 4.18
N GLU A 138 -0.18 18.42 5.37
CA GLU A 138 1.19 18.45 5.88
C GLU A 138 1.61 17.07 6.40
N MET A 139 0.69 16.33 7.02
CA MET A 139 1.00 15.08 7.71
C MET A 139 0.82 13.83 6.84
N ALA A 140 0.03 13.90 5.77
CA ALA A 140 -0.40 12.76 4.98
C ALA A 140 0.75 11.85 4.53
N LEU A 141 1.86 12.41 4.04
CA LEU A 141 3.01 11.62 3.58
C LEU A 141 3.78 10.96 4.73
N HIS A 142 3.84 11.62 5.89
CA HIS A 142 4.47 11.06 7.09
C HIS A 142 3.63 9.90 7.64
N TYR A 143 2.33 10.12 7.80
CA TYR A 143 1.41 9.10 8.30
C TYR A 143 1.20 7.96 7.31
N GLY A 144 1.14 8.24 6.01
CA GLY A 144 1.09 7.21 4.96
C GLY A 144 2.31 6.30 4.96
N ALA A 145 3.52 6.87 5.12
CA ALA A 145 4.75 6.09 5.24
C ALA A 145 4.79 5.23 6.52
N MET A 146 4.35 5.77 7.67
CA MET A 146 4.23 5.02 8.92
C MET A 146 3.20 3.89 8.80
N LEU A 147 2.04 4.17 8.20
CA LEU A 147 0.97 3.21 7.97
C LEU A 147 1.43 2.06 7.07
N ARG A 148 2.13 2.35 5.97
CA ARG A 148 2.74 1.31 5.11
C ARG A 148 3.69 0.41 5.88
N GLY A 149 4.43 0.96 6.83
CA GLY A 149 5.25 0.18 7.76
C GLY A 149 4.42 -0.79 8.60
N CYS A 150 3.27 -0.33 9.11
CA CYS A 150 2.41 -1.09 10.02
C CYS A 150 1.61 -2.20 9.32
N ILE A 151 1.05 -1.95 8.11
CA ILE A 151 0.25 -2.95 7.35
C ILE A 151 1.08 -4.17 6.90
N ARG A 152 2.41 -4.13 7.07
CA ARG A 152 3.27 -5.30 6.88
C ARG A 152 2.97 -6.41 7.87
N HIS A 153 2.45 -6.06 9.04
CA HIS A 153 2.00 -7.02 10.05
C HIS A 153 0.58 -7.48 9.75
N GLN A 154 0.36 -8.78 9.87
CA GLN A 154 -0.91 -9.40 9.51
C GLN A 154 -2.07 -8.89 10.39
N CYS A 155 -1.84 -8.64 11.68
CA CYS A 155 -2.85 -8.09 12.60
C CYS A 155 -3.37 -6.72 12.16
N VAL A 156 -2.47 -5.82 11.75
CA VAL A 156 -2.82 -4.49 11.26
C VAL A 156 -3.54 -4.55 9.92
N ALA A 157 -3.04 -5.34 8.97
CA ALA A 157 -3.69 -5.48 7.67
C ALA A 157 -5.12 -6.01 7.81
N ARG A 158 -5.34 -7.01 8.69
CA ARG A 158 -6.66 -7.52 9.02
C ARG A 158 -7.58 -6.42 9.54
N TYR A 159 -7.10 -5.67 10.53
CA TYR A 159 -7.85 -4.57 11.13
C TYR A 159 -8.30 -3.54 10.08
N VAL A 160 -7.39 -3.13 9.17
CA VAL A 160 -7.75 -2.18 8.11
C VAL A 160 -8.79 -2.76 7.15
N LEU A 161 -8.60 -3.98 6.67
CA LEU A 161 -9.52 -4.66 5.74
C LEU A 161 -10.92 -4.83 6.33
N GLU A 162 -11.03 -5.15 7.61
CA GLU A 162 -12.30 -5.41 8.31
C GLU A 162 -12.98 -4.15 8.84
N SER A 163 -12.35 -2.97 8.68
CA SER A 163 -12.86 -1.69 9.18
C SER A 163 -13.46 -0.81 8.07
N GLU A 164 -14.22 0.21 8.48
CA GLU A 164 -14.73 1.24 7.56
C GLU A 164 -13.63 2.04 6.85
N HIS A 165 -12.39 1.98 7.36
CA HIS A 165 -11.26 2.66 6.74
C HIS A 165 -10.93 2.13 5.35
N MET A 166 -11.26 0.87 5.06
CA MET A 166 -11.02 0.27 3.75
C MET A 166 -11.67 1.10 2.63
N ASN A 167 -12.89 1.61 2.85
CA ASN A 167 -13.61 2.40 1.87
C ASN A 167 -12.97 3.79 1.66
N LYS A 168 -12.37 4.38 2.71
CA LYS A 168 -11.74 5.71 2.63
C LYS A 168 -10.59 5.77 1.63
N PHE A 169 -9.91 4.65 1.38
CA PHE A 169 -8.83 4.61 0.38
C PHE A 169 -9.32 4.95 -1.03
N PHE A 170 -10.55 4.58 -1.41
CA PHE A 170 -11.10 4.95 -2.72
C PHE A 170 -11.23 6.47 -2.91
N ASP A 171 -11.42 7.20 -1.81
CA ASP A 171 -11.48 8.65 -1.80
C ASP A 171 -10.07 9.25 -1.72
N TYR A 172 -9.19 8.70 -0.88
CA TYR A 172 -7.80 9.17 -0.74
C TYR A 172 -6.96 9.03 -2.02
N ILE A 173 -7.12 7.93 -2.74
CA ILE A 173 -6.48 7.68 -4.06
C ILE A 173 -6.93 8.73 -5.11
N GLN A 174 -8.06 9.38 -4.87
CA GLN A 174 -8.63 10.39 -5.75
C GLN A 174 -8.49 11.81 -5.21
N LEU A 175 -7.63 12.04 -4.22
CA LEU A 175 -7.34 13.39 -3.76
C LEU A 175 -6.73 14.26 -4.89
N PRO A 176 -6.95 15.59 -4.88
CA PRO A 176 -6.36 16.50 -5.87
C PRO A 176 -4.83 16.60 -5.77
N ASN A 177 -4.28 16.42 -4.56
CA ASN A 177 -2.84 16.41 -4.36
C ASN A 177 -2.27 15.07 -4.87
N PHE A 178 -1.44 15.15 -5.91
CA PHE A 178 -0.88 13.98 -6.58
C PHE A 178 -0.01 13.13 -5.66
N ASP A 179 0.87 13.74 -4.87
CA ASP A 179 1.79 13.01 -3.99
C ASP A 179 1.02 12.22 -2.93
N ILE A 180 0.00 12.84 -2.34
CA ILE A 180 -0.87 12.19 -1.33
C ILE A 180 -1.70 11.07 -1.96
N ALA A 181 -2.29 11.30 -3.13
CA ALA A 181 -3.06 10.30 -3.84
C ALA A 181 -2.21 9.09 -4.27
N ALA A 182 -0.99 9.33 -4.76
CA ALA A 182 -0.04 8.28 -5.12
C ALA A 182 0.44 7.48 -3.90
N ASP A 183 0.69 8.17 -2.78
CA ASP A 183 1.03 7.55 -1.51
C ASP A 183 -0.11 6.63 -1.01
N ALA A 184 -1.36 7.11 -1.03
CA ALA A 184 -2.53 6.32 -0.67
C ALA A 184 -2.73 5.11 -1.60
N ALA A 185 -2.49 5.28 -2.90
CA ALA A 185 -2.58 4.18 -3.88
C ALA A 185 -1.53 3.10 -3.62
N GLU A 186 -0.30 3.46 -3.25
CA GLU A 186 0.73 2.48 -2.91
C GLU A 186 0.41 1.76 -1.60
N THR A 187 -0.13 2.46 -0.60
CA THR A 187 -0.60 1.85 0.65
C THR A 187 -1.73 0.85 0.39
N PHE A 188 -2.72 1.24 -0.41
CA PHE A 188 -3.84 0.38 -0.80
C PHE A 188 -3.36 -0.84 -1.58
N LYS A 189 -2.44 -0.66 -2.54
CA LYS A 189 -1.81 -1.77 -3.27
C LYS A 189 -1.08 -2.73 -2.33
N GLU A 190 -0.27 -2.22 -1.41
CA GLU A 190 0.45 -3.05 -0.45
C GLU A 190 -0.51 -3.86 0.42
N LEU A 191 -1.60 -3.24 0.89
CA LEU A 191 -2.66 -3.89 1.66
C LEU A 191 -3.31 -5.04 0.86
N MET A 192 -3.64 -4.80 -0.42
CA MET A 192 -4.33 -5.75 -1.29
C MET A 192 -3.43 -6.87 -1.86
N THR A 193 -2.11 -6.76 -1.75
CA THR A 193 -1.20 -7.72 -2.42
C THR A 193 -0.22 -8.43 -1.48
N ARG A 194 -0.07 -7.96 -0.24
CA ARG A 194 0.87 -8.54 0.73
C ARG A 194 0.38 -9.86 1.34
N HIS A 195 -0.74 -9.83 2.04
CA HIS A 195 -1.26 -10.96 2.81
C HIS A 195 -2.28 -11.74 1.99
N LYS A 196 -1.80 -12.40 0.93
CA LYS A 196 -2.61 -12.99 -0.15
C LYS A 196 -3.80 -13.84 0.30
N SER A 197 -3.62 -14.73 1.28
CA SER A 197 -4.72 -15.58 1.79
C SER A 197 -5.80 -14.74 2.45
N MET A 198 -5.40 -13.78 3.31
CA MET A 198 -6.32 -12.89 3.99
C MET A 198 -7.08 -12.00 3.02
N VAL A 199 -6.39 -11.46 2.02
CA VAL A 199 -7.05 -10.64 0.99
C VAL A 199 -8.04 -11.47 0.18
N ALA A 200 -7.72 -12.73 -0.13
CA ALA A 200 -8.64 -13.63 -0.82
C ALA A 200 -9.93 -13.89 -0.01
N ASP A 201 -9.78 -14.13 1.30
CA ASP A 201 -10.92 -14.31 2.21
C ASP A 201 -11.76 -13.02 2.29
N PHE A 202 -11.09 -11.87 2.46
CA PHE A 202 -11.74 -10.56 2.47
C PHE A 202 -12.53 -10.32 1.17
N LEU A 203 -11.89 -10.45 0.00
CA LEU A 203 -12.52 -10.20 -1.30
C LEU A 203 -13.68 -11.16 -1.58
N SER A 204 -13.59 -12.41 -1.12
CA SER A 204 -14.67 -13.39 -1.29
C SER A 204 -15.91 -13.00 -0.48
N ASN A 205 -15.71 -12.55 0.76
CA ASN A 205 -16.80 -12.15 1.68
C ASN A 205 -17.38 -10.77 1.33
N ASN A 206 -16.60 -9.90 0.71
CA ASN A 206 -16.92 -8.49 0.47
C ASN A 206 -17.05 -8.13 -1.01
N TYR A 207 -17.19 -9.15 -1.87
CA TYR A 207 -17.07 -9.02 -3.32
C TYR A 207 -17.95 -7.89 -3.90
N ASP A 208 -19.24 -7.88 -3.56
CA ASP A 208 -20.22 -7.04 -4.26
C ASP A 208 -19.96 -5.54 -4.04
N TRP A 209 -19.80 -5.12 -2.79
CA TRP A 209 -19.52 -3.71 -2.50
C TRP A 209 -18.11 -3.33 -2.92
N PHE A 210 -17.11 -4.19 -2.69
CA PHE A 210 -15.71 -3.87 -2.98
C PHE A 210 -15.52 -3.63 -4.48
N PHE A 211 -15.99 -4.54 -5.33
CA PHE A 211 -15.84 -4.37 -6.77
C PHE A 211 -16.79 -3.33 -7.35
N ALA A 212 -17.94 -3.04 -6.73
CA ALA A 212 -18.76 -1.90 -7.12
C ALA A 212 -18.02 -0.57 -6.93
N GLU A 213 -17.39 -0.37 -5.76
CA GLU A 213 -16.57 0.81 -5.47
C GLU A 213 -15.30 0.84 -6.32
N TYR A 214 -14.57 -0.28 -6.41
CA TYR A 214 -13.35 -0.38 -7.21
C TYR A 214 -13.58 -0.02 -8.68
N ASN A 215 -14.65 -0.55 -9.27
CA ASN A 215 -15.00 -0.29 -10.65
C ASN A 215 -15.39 1.17 -10.88
N SER A 216 -16.36 1.66 -10.10
CA SER A 216 -16.93 3.00 -10.32
C SER A 216 -15.96 4.12 -9.94
N LYS A 217 -15.23 3.98 -8.84
CA LYS A 217 -14.31 5.00 -8.34
C LYS A 217 -12.93 4.93 -8.95
N LEU A 218 -12.42 3.75 -9.34
CA LEU A 218 -11.03 3.62 -9.81
C LEU A 218 -10.92 3.30 -11.30
N LEU A 219 -11.55 2.24 -11.79
CA LEU A 219 -11.45 1.85 -13.20
C LEU A 219 -12.17 2.81 -14.14
N GLU A 220 -13.29 3.37 -13.70
CA GLU A 220 -14.08 4.37 -14.44
C GLU A 220 -13.76 5.81 -14.01
N SER A 221 -12.72 6.00 -13.17
CA SER A 221 -12.28 7.33 -12.73
C SER A 221 -11.97 8.25 -13.91
N SER A 222 -12.24 9.55 -13.80
CA SER A 222 -11.83 10.52 -14.83
C SER A 222 -10.30 10.72 -14.88
N LYS A 223 -9.58 10.34 -13.82
CA LYS A 223 -8.13 10.51 -13.71
C LYS A 223 -7.35 9.38 -14.38
N TYR A 224 -6.53 9.74 -15.36
CA TYR A 224 -5.66 8.82 -16.10
C TYR A 224 -4.80 7.93 -15.18
N ILE A 225 -4.09 8.53 -14.22
CA ILE A 225 -3.17 7.79 -13.33
C ILE A 225 -3.93 6.79 -12.47
N THR A 226 -5.09 7.18 -11.93
CA THR A 226 -5.96 6.29 -11.14
C THR A 226 -6.40 5.09 -11.97
N ARG A 227 -6.93 5.30 -13.18
CA ARG A 227 -7.34 4.19 -14.06
C ARG A 227 -6.18 3.25 -14.36
N ARG A 228 -5.02 3.81 -14.72
CA ARG A 228 -3.82 3.02 -15.04
C ARG A 228 -3.34 2.17 -13.87
N GLN A 229 -3.25 2.74 -12.67
CA GLN A 229 -2.84 1.99 -11.48
C GLN A 229 -3.88 0.95 -11.07
N ALA A 230 -5.17 1.27 -11.20
CA ALA A 230 -6.26 0.39 -10.84
C ALA A 230 -6.39 -0.83 -11.78
N VAL A 231 -6.23 -0.66 -13.09
CA VAL A 231 -6.27 -1.81 -14.01
C VAL A 231 -5.08 -2.75 -13.79
N ARG A 232 -3.89 -2.20 -13.50
CA ARG A 232 -2.71 -2.99 -13.16
C ARG A 232 -2.90 -3.77 -11.85
N LEU A 233 -3.38 -3.09 -10.81
CA LEU A 233 -3.66 -3.74 -9.52
C LEU A 233 -4.77 -4.80 -9.64
N LEU A 234 -5.77 -4.57 -10.49
CA LEU A 234 -6.79 -5.57 -10.76
C LEU A 234 -6.17 -6.84 -11.36
N GLY A 235 -5.24 -6.69 -12.30
CA GLY A 235 -4.44 -7.81 -12.82
C GLY A 235 -3.71 -8.56 -11.71
N ASP A 236 -2.95 -7.83 -10.87
CA ASP A 236 -2.21 -8.39 -9.74
C ASP A 236 -3.11 -9.19 -8.78
N ILE A 237 -4.33 -8.69 -8.52
CA ILE A 237 -5.32 -9.35 -7.66
C ILE A 237 -5.88 -10.61 -8.33
N LEU A 238 -6.40 -10.51 -9.55
CA LEU A 238 -7.16 -11.60 -10.18
C LEU A 238 -6.28 -12.75 -10.66
N LEU A 239 -5.03 -12.49 -11.04
CA LEU A 239 -4.09 -13.53 -11.49
C LEU A 239 -3.47 -14.33 -10.35
N HIS A 240 -3.65 -13.90 -9.10
CA HIS A 240 -3.11 -14.61 -7.98
C HIS A 240 -3.86 -15.93 -7.71
N SER A 241 -3.14 -17.02 -7.47
CA SER A 241 -3.73 -18.36 -7.29
C SER A 241 -4.72 -18.45 -6.13
N SER A 242 -4.48 -17.72 -5.03
CA SER A 242 -5.41 -17.63 -3.89
C SER A 242 -6.75 -16.98 -4.23
N ASN A 243 -6.80 -16.15 -5.29
CA ASN A 243 -8.00 -15.40 -5.69
C ASN A 243 -8.79 -16.11 -6.81
N SER A 244 -8.59 -17.41 -7.03
CA SER A 244 -9.22 -18.14 -8.14
C SER A 244 -10.76 -18.07 -8.13
N ALA A 245 -11.39 -18.16 -6.95
CA ALA A 245 -12.84 -18.02 -6.80
C ALA A 245 -13.31 -16.60 -7.13
N VAL A 246 -12.62 -15.58 -6.61
CA VAL A 246 -12.89 -14.16 -6.89
C VAL A 246 -12.71 -13.86 -8.37
N MET A 247 -11.64 -14.36 -8.98
CA MET A 247 -11.35 -14.24 -10.41
C MET A 247 -12.48 -14.84 -11.24
N THR A 248 -12.90 -16.07 -10.94
CA THR A 248 -13.98 -16.76 -11.66
C THR A 248 -15.28 -15.96 -11.60
N ARG A 249 -15.61 -15.41 -10.42
CA ARG A 249 -16.78 -14.53 -10.26
C ARG A 249 -16.63 -13.22 -11.04
N TYR A 250 -15.44 -12.63 -11.05
CA TYR A 250 -15.15 -11.37 -11.75
C TYR A 250 -15.27 -11.51 -13.27
N VAL A 251 -14.70 -12.57 -13.85
CA VAL A 251 -14.73 -12.81 -15.30
C VAL A 251 -16.08 -13.31 -15.81
N SER A 252 -16.99 -13.64 -14.90
CA SER A 252 -18.36 -14.05 -15.22
C SER A 252 -19.35 -12.88 -15.25
N SER A 253 -18.90 -11.65 -14.97
CA SER A 253 -19.76 -10.46 -14.93
C SER A 253 -19.73 -9.69 -16.26
N ARG A 254 -20.92 -9.53 -16.86
CA ARG A 254 -21.13 -8.68 -18.05
C ARG A 254 -20.68 -7.25 -17.85
N ASN A 255 -20.92 -6.66 -16.67
CA ASN A 255 -20.52 -5.29 -16.40
C ASN A 255 -18.99 -5.15 -16.36
N ASN A 256 -18.30 -6.11 -15.73
CA ASN A 256 -16.85 -6.10 -15.65
C ASN A 256 -16.21 -6.27 -17.03
N LEU A 257 -16.77 -7.14 -17.89
CA LEU A 257 -16.34 -7.27 -19.28
C LEU A 257 -16.48 -5.94 -20.03
N ARG A 258 -17.62 -5.26 -19.89
CA ARG A 258 -17.87 -3.95 -20.54
C ARG A 258 -16.82 -2.92 -20.13
N ILE A 259 -16.51 -2.82 -18.84
CA ILE A 259 -15.50 -1.89 -18.32
C ILE A 259 -14.14 -2.19 -18.96
N LEU A 260 -13.70 -3.45 -18.97
CA LEU A 260 -12.42 -3.83 -19.56
C LEU A 260 -12.37 -3.63 -21.08
N MET A 261 -13.47 -3.90 -21.79
CA MET A 261 -13.56 -3.62 -23.22
C MET A 261 -13.43 -2.11 -23.52
N ASN A 262 -13.99 -1.25 -22.66
CA ASN A 262 -13.80 0.20 -22.77
C ASN A 262 -12.33 0.59 -22.49
N LEU A 263 -11.68 -0.03 -21.51
CA LEU A 263 -10.26 0.21 -21.22
C LEU A 263 -9.33 -0.23 -22.37
N LEU A 264 -9.69 -1.30 -23.09
CA LEU A 264 -8.94 -1.76 -24.27
C LEU A 264 -8.98 -0.78 -25.45
N ILE A 265 -9.98 0.09 -25.53
CA ILE A 265 -10.13 1.08 -26.60
C ILE A 265 -9.73 2.49 -26.17
N GLU A 266 -9.18 2.67 -24.96
CA GLU A 266 -8.65 3.97 -24.52
C GLU A 266 -7.50 4.46 -25.41
N SER A 267 -7.28 5.77 -25.43
CA SER A 267 -6.18 6.39 -26.16
C SER A 267 -4.79 6.01 -25.61
N SER A 268 -4.69 5.68 -24.32
CA SER A 268 -3.42 5.33 -23.69
C SER A 268 -3.03 3.88 -23.93
N LYS A 269 -1.94 3.66 -24.68
CA LYS A 269 -1.32 2.35 -24.87
C LYS A 269 -0.97 1.65 -23.55
N SER A 270 -0.54 2.40 -22.54
CA SER A 270 -0.24 1.84 -21.22
C SER A 270 -1.47 1.23 -20.55
N ILE A 271 -2.64 1.87 -20.65
CA ILE A 271 -3.89 1.31 -20.11
C ILE A 271 -4.33 0.09 -20.93
N GLN A 272 -4.21 0.15 -22.26
CA GLN A 272 -4.57 -0.97 -23.14
C GLN A 272 -3.76 -2.23 -22.84
N ILE A 273 -2.45 -2.10 -22.55
CA ILE A 273 -1.58 -3.24 -22.22
C ILE A 273 -2.04 -3.92 -20.92
N GLU A 274 -2.27 -3.13 -19.86
CA GLU A 274 -2.74 -3.66 -18.58
C GLU A 274 -4.16 -4.22 -18.69
N ALA A 275 -5.03 -3.58 -19.48
CA ALA A 275 -6.38 -4.07 -19.76
C ALA A 275 -6.37 -5.40 -20.50
N LEU A 276 -5.45 -5.61 -21.45
CA LEU A 276 -5.26 -6.92 -22.11
C LEU A 276 -4.89 -8.00 -21.08
N HIS A 277 -4.02 -7.67 -20.14
CA HIS A 277 -3.57 -8.60 -19.11
C HIS A 277 -4.70 -9.11 -18.21
N VAL A 278 -5.73 -8.28 -17.97
CA VAL A 278 -6.96 -8.71 -17.27
C VAL A 278 -7.95 -9.37 -18.23
N PHE A 279 -8.13 -8.80 -19.42
CA PHE A 279 -9.09 -9.27 -20.42
C PHE A 279 -8.80 -10.70 -20.89
N LYS A 280 -7.53 -11.12 -20.91
CA LYS A 280 -7.17 -12.50 -21.25
C LYS A 280 -7.85 -13.53 -20.33
N LEU A 281 -8.15 -13.18 -19.09
CA LEU A 281 -8.89 -14.06 -18.17
C LEU A 281 -10.32 -14.31 -18.64
N PHE A 282 -10.97 -13.31 -19.27
CA PHE A 282 -12.30 -13.48 -19.86
C PHE A 282 -12.26 -14.41 -21.07
N ALA A 283 -11.24 -14.28 -21.92
CA ALA A 283 -11.07 -15.17 -23.07
C ALA A 283 -10.78 -16.62 -22.62
N ALA A 284 -9.84 -16.77 -21.67
CA ALA A 284 -9.31 -18.06 -21.24
C ALA A 284 -10.23 -18.87 -20.32
N ASN A 285 -11.30 -18.25 -19.79
CA ASN A 285 -12.31 -18.96 -18.99
C ASN A 285 -13.17 -19.87 -19.88
N GLN A 286 -12.64 -20.98 -20.39
CA GLN A 286 -13.32 -21.85 -21.37
C GLN A 286 -14.46 -22.66 -20.72
N ASN A 287 -14.23 -23.23 -19.53
CA ASN A 287 -15.17 -24.17 -18.92
C ASN A 287 -16.35 -23.50 -18.21
N ASN A 288 -16.16 -22.27 -17.71
CA ASN A 288 -17.18 -21.56 -16.93
C ASN A 288 -17.59 -20.24 -17.58
N LYS A 289 -17.43 -20.08 -18.91
CA LYS A 289 -17.84 -18.84 -19.61
C LYS A 289 -19.37 -18.72 -19.65
N PRO A 290 -19.97 -17.69 -19.03
CA PRO A 290 -21.40 -17.45 -19.13
C PRO A 290 -21.86 -17.16 -20.58
N ALA A 291 -23.10 -17.50 -20.91
CA ALA A 291 -23.64 -17.36 -22.27
C ALA A 291 -23.73 -15.89 -22.73
N ASP A 292 -24.02 -14.97 -21.81
CA ASP A 292 -24.03 -13.53 -22.06
C ASP A 292 -22.63 -12.98 -22.38
N ILE A 293 -21.59 -13.47 -21.68
CA ILE A 293 -20.18 -13.15 -21.98
C ILE A 293 -19.80 -13.66 -23.38
N VAL A 294 -20.15 -14.91 -23.70
CA VAL A 294 -19.95 -15.46 -25.06
C VAL A 294 -20.66 -14.60 -26.10
N GLY A 295 -21.93 -14.27 -25.88
CA GLY A 295 -22.72 -13.45 -26.78
C GLY A 295 -22.07 -12.08 -27.06
N ILE A 296 -21.55 -11.41 -26.03
CA ILE A 296 -20.86 -10.12 -26.20
C ILE A 296 -19.56 -10.28 -27.01
N LEU A 297 -18.76 -11.29 -26.72
CA LEU A 297 -17.50 -11.53 -27.44
C LEU A 297 -17.75 -11.92 -28.90
N VAL A 298 -18.78 -12.73 -29.18
CA VAL A 298 -19.20 -13.11 -30.55
C VAL A 298 -19.70 -11.87 -31.30
N ALA A 299 -20.58 -11.08 -30.70
CA ALA A 299 -21.14 -9.87 -31.32
C ALA A 299 -20.07 -8.82 -31.67
N ASN A 300 -18.97 -8.78 -30.91
CA ASN A 300 -17.86 -7.85 -31.13
C ASN A 300 -16.63 -8.48 -31.79
N ARG A 301 -16.71 -9.74 -32.24
CA ARG A 301 -15.57 -10.54 -32.70
C ARG A 301 -14.73 -9.81 -33.74
N SER A 302 -15.33 -9.37 -34.84
CA SER A 302 -14.59 -8.73 -35.94
C SER A 302 -13.85 -7.48 -35.48
N LYS A 303 -14.49 -6.67 -34.61
CA LYS A 303 -13.89 -5.44 -34.06
C LYS A 303 -12.74 -5.76 -33.10
N LEU A 304 -12.90 -6.77 -32.24
CA LEU A 304 -11.87 -7.22 -31.31
C LEU A 304 -10.64 -7.78 -32.03
N LEU A 305 -10.87 -8.62 -33.05
CA LEU A 305 -9.77 -9.17 -33.87
C LEU A 305 -9.02 -8.07 -34.61
N GLN A 306 -9.73 -7.09 -35.19
CA GLN A 306 -9.10 -5.93 -35.81
C GLN A 306 -8.30 -5.10 -34.79
N LEU A 307 -8.90 -4.83 -33.62
CA LEU A 307 -8.23 -4.09 -32.53
C LEU A 307 -6.90 -4.76 -32.14
N PHE A 308 -6.88 -6.08 -31.94
CA PHE A 308 -5.66 -6.80 -31.57
C PHE A 308 -4.64 -6.92 -32.71
N ALA A 309 -5.08 -6.97 -33.96
CA ALA A 309 -4.19 -6.94 -35.12
C ALA A 309 -3.45 -5.59 -35.22
N ASP A 310 -4.15 -4.49 -34.94
CA ASP A 310 -3.60 -3.13 -34.94
C ASP A 310 -2.86 -2.80 -33.63
N PHE A 311 -2.99 -3.64 -32.59
CA PHE A 311 -2.34 -3.43 -31.31
C PHE A 311 -0.87 -3.84 -31.37
N LYS A 312 -0.04 -2.83 -31.70
CA LYS A 312 1.42 -2.90 -31.66
C LYS A 312 1.94 -2.12 -30.45
N ILE A 313 3.02 -2.62 -29.88
CA ILE A 313 3.80 -1.97 -28.83
C ILE A 313 5.20 -1.67 -29.38
N ASP A 314 5.80 -0.56 -28.97
CA ASP A 314 7.10 -0.11 -29.49
C ASP A 314 8.29 -0.95 -28.98
N ARG A 315 8.05 -1.78 -27.95
CA ARG A 315 9.05 -2.62 -27.30
C ARG A 315 8.78 -4.08 -27.61
N GLU A 316 9.84 -4.84 -27.90
CA GLU A 316 9.77 -6.29 -27.95
C GLU A 316 9.43 -6.84 -26.54
N ASP A 317 8.20 -7.32 -26.38
CA ASP A 317 7.69 -7.99 -25.18
C ASP A 317 7.04 -9.31 -25.62
N GLU A 318 7.80 -10.39 -25.50
CA GLU A 318 7.38 -11.73 -25.92
C GLU A 318 6.15 -12.21 -25.12
N GLN A 319 6.04 -11.82 -23.85
CA GLN A 319 4.91 -12.22 -23.01
C GLN A 319 3.63 -11.53 -23.47
N PHE A 320 3.71 -10.23 -23.81
CA PHE A 320 2.58 -9.49 -24.36
C PHE A 320 2.10 -10.09 -25.68
N GLU A 321 3.02 -10.38 -26.62
CA GLU A 321 2.65 -10.96 -27.91
C GLU A 321 2.05 -12.37 -27.75
N SER A 322 2.56 -13.17 -26.81
CA SER A 322 2.01 -14.48 -26.47
C SER A 322 0.58 -14.37 -25.89
N ASP A 323 0.37 -13.49 -24.90
CA ASP A 323 -0.94 -13.21 -24.29
C ASP A 323 -1.94 -12.74 -25.36
N LYS A 324 -1.53 -11.82 -26.23
CA LYS A 324 -2.33 -11.30 -27.34
C LYS A 324 -2.72 -12.42 -28.32
N ALA A 325 -1.76 -13.24 -28.73
CA ALA A 325 -2.01 -14.35 -29.64
C ALA A 325 -2.97 -15.39 -29.04
N GLN A 326 -2.86 -15.67 -27.74
CA GLN A 326 -3.80 -16.54 -27.04
C GLN A 326 -5.22 -15.98 -27.08
N VAL A 327 -5.40 -14.71 -26.72
CA VAL A 327 -6.71 -14.04 -26.73
C VAL A 327 -7.35 -14.07 -28.11
N VAL A 328 -6.56 -13.77 -29.16
CA VAL A 328 -7.01 -13.80 -30.56
C VAL A 328 -7.49 -15.20 -30.94
N ARG A 329 -6.72 -16.25 -30.61
CA ARG A 329 -7.10 -17.64 -30.88
C ARG A 329 -8.41 -18.01 -30.18
N GLU A 330 -8.53 -17.68 -28.90
CA GLU A 330 -9.70 -18.03 -28.09
C GLU A 330 -10.96 -17.32 -28.59
N ILE A 331 -10.87 -16.03 -28.95
CA ILE A 331 -12.01 -15.28 -29.51
C ILE A 331 -12.41 -15.80 -30.88
N ALA A 332 -11.44 -16.12 -31.74
CA ALA A 332 -11.71 -16.66 -33.08
C ALA A 332 -12.43 -18.01 -33.01
N ALA A 333 -12.06 -18.85 -32.04
CA ALA A 333 -12.63 -20.17 -31.82
C ALA A 333 -14.00 -20.17 -31.11
N LEU A 334 -14.50 -19.02 -30.64
CA LEU A 334 -15.84 -18.97 -30.03
C LEU A 334 -16.90 -19.38 -31.05
N GLU A 335 -17.86 -20.21 -30.62
CA GLU A 335 -19.05 -20.53 -31.41
C GLU A 335 -20.25 -19.79 -30.84
N PRO A 336 -21.17 -19.29 -31.68
CA PRO A 336 -22.46 -18.82 -31.20
C PRO A 336 -23.19 -20.00 -30.54
N LYS A 337 -23.49 -19.92 -29.24
CA LYS A 337 -24.41 -20.88 -28.63
C LYS A 337 -25.78 -20.62 -29.25
N LEU A 338 -26.23 -21.55 -30.11
CA LEU A 338 -27.61 -21.61 -30.55
C LEU A 338 -28.47 -21.82 -29.30
N GLU A 339 -29.27 -20.81 -28.93
CA GLU A 339 -30.34 -21.02 -27.97
C GLU A 339 -31.30 -22.03 -28.60
N LEU A 340 -31.26 -23.28 -28.13
CA LEU A 340 -32.33 -24.23 -28.38
C LEU A 340 -33.57 -23.67 -27.67
N SER A 341 -34.48 -23.13 -28.47
CA SER A 341 -35.78 -22.57 -28.09
C SER A 341 -36.64 -23.53 -27.28
#